data_AF-A0A930VX17-F1
#
_entry.id   AF-A0A930VX17-F1
#
_cell.length_a   1.000
_cell.length_b   1.000
_cell.length_c   1.000
_cell.angle_alpha   90.00
_cell.angle_beta   90.00
_cell.angle_gamma   90.00
#
_symmetry.space_group_name_H-M   'P 1'
#
loop_
_entity.id
_entity.type
_entity.pdbx_description
1 polymer ?
#
loop_
_entity_poly.entity_id
_entity_poly.type
_entity_poly.pdbx_seq_one_letter_code
_entity_poly.pdbx_strand_id
1 'polypeptide(L)'
;MRMPGIFNFGQNKDGDMSSRGNNDKRPDGQKLVPGTRRLALRFCGEVQGVGFRWTSQIVADRVGCTGWVKNEFDGSVSMELQGTDEQIGLWFKGFAKSYAHRPLRYHIDEKHELAPIADERRFEVRF
;
A
#
# COMPACT_ATOMS: atom_id res chain seq x y z
N MET A 1 43.31 53.22 15.20
CA MET A 1 42.29 54.12 15.77
C MET A 1 40.95 53.38 15.82
N ARG A 2 40.30 53.38 16.99
CA ARG A 2 38.86 53.13 17.25
C ARG A 2 38.20 51.82 16.76
N MET A 3 37.94 50.91 17.72
CA MET A 3 36.63 50.23 17.90
C MET A 3 35.53 51.32 18.16
N PRO A 4 34.18 51.12 18.11
CA PRO A 4 33.32 49.93 18.31
C PRO A 4 32.14 49.86 17.28
N GLY A 5 31.16 48.93 17.25
CA GLY A 5 30.11 48.59 18.23
C GLY A 5 28.92 47.94 17.47
N ILE A 6 28.23 46.91 17.99
CA ILE A 6 27.02 46.95 18.85
C ILE A 6 25.72 46.59 18.07
N PHE A 7 25.13 45.44 18.45
CA PHE A 7 23.70 45.07 18.63
C PHE A 7 22.70 44.80 17.48
N ASN A 8 22.26 43.53 17.46
CA ASN A 8 20.93 42.95 17.79
C ASN A 8 19.63 43.25 17.01
N PHE A 9 18.89 42.14 16.82
CA PHE A 9 17.44 41.92 16.76
C PHE A 9 16.68 42.15 15.45
N GLY A 10 16.13 41.04 14.93
CA GLY A 10 15.12 41.02 13.88
C GLY A 10 14.50 39.62 13.78
N GLN A 11 13.56 39.32 14.67
CA GLN A 11 12.60 38.23 14.49
C GLN A 11 11.77 38.50 13.22
N ASN A 12 11.59 37.48 12.37
CA ASN A 12 10.43 37.23 11.50
C ASN A 12 10.56 35.74 11.08
N LYS A 13 9.92 34.77 11.72
CA LYS A 13 8.49 34.39 11.66
C LYS A 13 8.00 33.99 10.26
N ASP A 14 7.56 32.73 10.23
CA ASP A 14 6.47 32.15 9.43
C ASP A 14 6.82 31.32 8.18
N GLY A 15 6.30 30.08 8.18
CA GLY A 15 6.16 29.21 7.00
C GLY A 15 7.07 27.98 7.01
N ASP A 16 6.95 27.05 7.94
CA ASP A 16 5.93 25.98 8.00
C ASP A 16 6.20 24.78 7.05
N MET A 17 6.05 23.60 7.67
CA MET A 17 5.90 22.25 7.14
C MET A 17 7.11 21.57 6.50
N SER A 18 7.45 20.33 6.83
CA SER A 18 7.19 19.41 7.94
C SER A 18 8.04 18.18 7.59
N SER A 19 8.73 17.65 8.59
CA SER A 19 9.14 16.24 8.70
C SER A 19 9.19 15.43 7.40
N ARG A 20 10.37 15.33 6.77
CA ARG A 20 10.68 14.19 5.90
C ARG A 20 10.74 12.94 6.80
N GLY A 21 9.59 12.28 6.87
CA GLY A 21 9.35 11.04 7.60
C GLY A 21 10.43 10.01 7.33
N ASN A 22 10.88 9.47 8.44
CA ASN A 22 12.03 8.61 8.62
C ASN A 22 11.85 7.24 7.96
N ASN A 23 12.97 6.58 7.70
CA ASN A 23 13.09 5.17 7.30
C ASN A 23 12.18 4.27 8.15
N ASP A 24 11.04 3.83 7.64
CA ASP A 24 10.22 2.82 8.30
C ASP A 24 10.57 1.42 7.75
N LYS A 25 11.79 0.98 8.04
CA LYS A 25 12.10 -0.46 8.03
C LYS A 25 11.31 -1.04 9.19
N ARG A 26 10.16 -1.65 8.86
CA ARG A 26 9.27 -2.35 9.80
C ARG A 26 10.11 -3.17 10.79
N PRO A 27 10.11 -2.83 12.09
CA PRO A 27 10.89 -3.55 13.07
C PRO A 27 10.32 -4.97 13.23
N ASP A 28 11.25 -5.89 13.39
CA ASP A 28 11.04 -7.33 13.44
C ASP A 28 10.00 -7.71 14.52
N GLY A 29 8.92 -8.40 14.11
CA GLY A 29 8.10 -9.23 14.99
C GLY A 29 7.04 -8.58 15.90
N GLN A 30 6.33 -7.51 15.51
CA GLN A 30 5.29 -6.92 16.36
C GLN A 30 3.90 -6.83 15.74
N LYS A 31 2.93 -7.39 16.49
CA LYS A 31 1.48 -7.12 16.59
C LYS A 31 0.87 -6.34 15.42
N LEU A 32 -0.18 -6.92 14.82
CA LEU A 32 -1.14 -6.25 13.94
C LEU A 32 -1.27 -4.77 14.30
N VAL A 33 -0.93 -3.89 13.35
CA VAL A 33 -1.12 -2.45 13.58
C VAL A 33 -2.59 -2.19 13.87
N PRO A 34 -2.94 -1.36 14.87
CA PRO A 34 -4.32 -1.03 15.17
C PRO A 34 -5.02 -0.51 13.90
N GLY A 35 -6.16 -1.09 13.55
CA GLY A 35 -6.87 -0.77 12.30
C GLY A 35 -6.39 -1.55 11.07
N THR A 36 -5.55 -2.59 11.24
CA THR A 36 -5.32 -3.58 10.18
C THR A 36 -6.62 -4.31 9.86
N ARG A 37 -6.94 -4.42 8.58
CA ARG A 37 -8.05 -5.23 8.07
C ARG A 37 -7.51 -6.18 7.02
N ARG A 38 -8.18 -7.31 6.83
CA ARG A 38 -7.89 -8.28 5.77
C ARG A 38 -9.13 -8.37 4.88
N LEU A 39 -8.95 -8.18 3.59
CA LEU A 39 -10.02 -8.27 2.60
C LEU A 39 -9.75 -9.48 1.71
N ALA A 40 -10.69 -10.41 1.65
CA ALA A 40 -10.77 -11.41 0.60
C ALA A 40 -11.60 -10.83 -0.54
N LEU A 41 -11.05 -10.87 -1.75
CA LEU A 41 -11.60 -10.29 -2.96
C LEU A 41 -11.51 -11.34 -4.06
N ARG A 42 -12.60 -11.51 -4.81
CA ARG A 42 -12.60 -12.31 -6.03
C ARG A 42 -12.83 -11.37 -7.21
N PHE A 43 -11.96 -11.48 -8.20
CA PHE A 43 -11.93 -10.64 -9.38
C PHE A 43 -12.28 -11.47 -10.60
N CYS A 44 -13.25 -10.98 -11.38
CA CYS A 44 -13.75 -11.63 -12.59
C CYS A 44 -13.65 -10.68 -13.79
N GLY A 45 -13.48 -11.25 -15.00
CA GLY A 45 -13.34 -10.49 -16.25
C GLY A 45 -11.99 -10.72 -16.93
N GLU A 46 -11.39 -9.68 -17.50
CA GLU A 46 -10.07 -9.72 -18.17
C GLU A 46 -8.93 -9.74 -17.15
N VAL A 47 -8.90 -10.77 -16.29
CA VAL A 47 -7.98 -10.87 -15.15
C VAL A 47 -6.84 -11.89 -15.35
N GLN A 48 -6.91 -12.73 -16.38
CA GLN A 48 -5.86 -13.68 -16.74
C GLN A 48 -5.08 -13.23 -17.99
N GLY A 49 -3.78 -13.52 -18.04
CA GLY A 49 -2.89 -13.12 -19.15
C GLY A 49 -2.48 -11.65 -19.18
N VAL A 50 -2.93 -10.85 -18.20
CA VAL A 50 -2.66 -9.39 -18.14
C VAL A 50 -1.57 -8.99 -17.15
N GLY A 51 -0.90 -9.96 -16.53
CA GLY A 51 0.09 -9.70 -15.48
C GLY A 51 -0.51 -9.33 -14.12
N PHE A 52 -1.81 -9.59 -13.89
CA PHE A 52 -2.53 -9.24 -12.65
C PHE A 52 -1.73 -9.61 -11.40
N ARG A 53 -1.32 -10.88 -11.28
CA ARG A 53 -0.61 -11.40 -10.10
C ARG A 53 0.70 -10.65 -9.79
N TRP A 54 1.53 -10.42 -10.81
CA TRP A 54 2.81 -9.71 -10.64
C TRP A 54 2.60 -8.24 -10.29
N THR A 55 1.67 -7.57 -10.96
CA THR A 55 1.34 -6.17 -10.65
C THR A 55 0.80 -6.04 -9.24
N SER A 56 -0.10 -6.94 -8.82
CA SER A 56 -0.65 -6.96 -7.46
C SER A 56 0.44 -7.11 -6.41
N GLN A 57 1.41 -8.01 -6.63
CA GLN A 57 2.56 -8.19 -5.74
C GLN A 57 3.44 -6.93 -5.66
N ILE A 58 3.82 -6.36 -6.81
CA ILE A 58 4.65 -5.14 -6.87
C ILE A 58 3.98 -3.98 -6.12
N VAL A 59 2.68 -3.80 -6.31
CA VAL A 59 1.94 -2.73 -5.64
C VAL A 59 1.81 -3.00 -4.15
N ALA A 60 1.52 -4.25 -3.75
CA ALA A 60 1.45 -4.66 -2.34
C ALA A 60 2.77 -4.42 -1.61
N ASP A 61 3.90 -4.81 -2.20
CA ASP A 61 5.23 -4.59 -1.63
C ASP A 61 5.55 -3.10 -1.46
N ARG A 62 5.12 -2.25 -2.40
CA ARG A 62 5.35 -0.80 -2.37
C ARG A 62 4.56 -0.09 -1.27
N VAL A 63 3.31 -0.49 -1.04
CA VAL A 63 2.44 0.14 -0.01
C VAL A 63 2.56 -0.54 1.35
N GLY A 64 3.18 -1.72 1.37
CA GLY A 64 3.40 -2.53 2.55
C GLY A 64 2.25 -3.43 2.96
N CYS A 65 1.32 -3.74 2.06
CA CYS A 65 0.28 -4.74 2.29
C CYS A 65 0.85 -6.17 2.28
N THR A 66 0.18 -7.08 2.96
CA THR A 66 0.47 -8.52 2.96
C THR A 66 -0.72 -9.31 2.43
N GLY A 67 -0.54 -10.62 2.20
CA GLY A 67 -1.62 -11.49 1.75
C GLY A 67 -1.18 -12.37 0.59
N TRP A 68 -2.10 -12.67 -0.32
CA TRP A 68 -1.79 -13.51 -1.46
C TRP A 68 -2.72 -13.24 -2.65
N VAL A 69 -2.29 -13.66 -3.84
CA VAL A 69 -3.11 -13.63 -5.06
C VAL A 69 -2.97 -14.95 -5.80
N LYS A 70 -4.08 -15.50 -6.32
CA LYS A 70 -4.13 -16.77 -7.02
C LYS A 70 -5.07 -16.69 -8.23
N ASN A 71 -4.66 -17.29 -9.35
CA ASN A 71 -5.58 -17.52 -10.45
C ASN A 71 -6.41 -18.77 -10.14
N GLU A 72 -7.72 -18.69 -10.31
CA GLU A 72 -8.60 -19.84 -10.18
C GLU A 72 -8.85 -20.51 -11.54
N PHE A 73 -9.27 -21.77 -11.49
CA PHE A 73 -9.51 -22.61 -12.68
C PHE A 73 -10.66 -22.11 -13.56
N ASP A 74 -11.60 -21.37 -12.99
CA ASP A 74 -12.76 -20.80 -13.68
C ASP A 74 -12.45 -19.52 -14.47
N GLY A 75 -11.20 -19.05 -14.44
CA GLY A 75 -10.80 -17.80 -15.10
C GLY A 75 -10.76 -16.59 -14.14
N SER A 76 -11.24 -16.72 -12.91
CA SER A 76 -11.22 -15.65 -11.91
C SER A 76 -9.86 -15.54 -11.20
N VAL A 77 -9.70 -14.49 -10.41
CA VAL A 77 -8.53 -14.28 -9.55
C VAL A 77 -9.00 -14.04 -8.13
N SER A 78 -8.61 -14.92 -7.22
CA SER A 78 -8.81 -14.76 -5.79
C SER A 78 -7.63 -14.00 -5.20
N MET A 79 -7.90 -13.07 -4.30
CA MET A 79 -6.87 -12.29 -3.61
C MET A 79 -7.27 -12.06 -2.16
N GLU A 80 -6.30 -12.15 -1.27
CA GLU A 80 -6.40 -11.62 0.08
C GLU A 80 -5.41 -10.48 0.24
N LEU A 81 -5.89 -9.35 0.74
CA LEU A 81 -5.10 -8.15 0.97
C LEU A 81 -5.27 -7.71 2.41
N GLN A 82 -4.15 -7.64 3.12
CA GLN A 82 -4.08 -7.24 4.51
C GLN A 82 -3.24 -5.97 4.66
N GLY A 83 -3.78 -5.00 5.40
CA GLY A 83 -3.13 -3.72 5.65
C GLY A 83 -4.07 -2.75 6.37
N THR A 84 -3.61 -1.54 6.65
CA THR A 84 -4.48 -0.46 7.12
C THR A 84 -5.42 0.00 6.01
N ASP A 85 -6.50 0.72 6.37
CA ASP A 85 -7.41 1.33 5.38
C ASP A 85 -6.66 2.19 4.35
N GLU A 86 -5.67 2.96 4.81
CA GLU A 86 -4.81 3.78 3.97
C GLU A 86 -3.96 2.94 3.01
N GLN A 87 -3.32 1.87 3.49
CA GLN A 87 -2.50 0.99 2.67
C GLN A 87 -3.33 0.28 1.60
N ILE A 88 -4.52 -0.21 1.98
CA ILE A 88 -5.47 -0.82 1.06
C ILE A 88 -5.92 0.19 0.01
N GLY A 89 -6.25 1.43 0.39
CA GLY A 89 -6.61 2.49 -0.56
C GLY A 89 -5.48 2.84 -1.52
N LEU A 90 -4.25 2.93 -1.01
CA LEU A 90 -3.05 3.14 -1.83
C LEU A 90 -2.80 1.96 -2.78
N TRP A 91 -3.08 0.73 -2.35
CA TRP A 91 -2.98 -0.44 -3.22
C TRP A 91 -3.92 -0.33 -4.42
N PHE A 92 -5.22 -0.04 -4.19
CA PHE A 92 -6.18 0.12 -5.28
C PHE A 92 -5.78 1.25 -6.24
N LYS A 93 -5.31 2.37 -5.71
CA LYS A 93 -4.83 3.50 -6.51
C LYS A 93 -3.60 3.14 -7.35
N GLY A 94 -2.63 2.44 -6.75
CA GLY A 94 -1.42 1.99 -7.43
C GLY A 94 -1.71 0.93 -8.51
N PHE A 95 -2.63 0.02 -8.22
CA PHE A 95 -3.08 -1.00 -9.15
C PHE A 95 -3.77 -0.37 -10.36
N ALA A 96 -4.76 0.51 -10.14
CA ALA A 96 -5.45 1.22 -11.22
C ALA A 96 -4.48 2.05 -12.08
N LYS A 97 -3.50 2.73 -11.45
CA LYS A 97 -2.47 3.49 -12.16
C LYS A 97 -1.60 2.62 -13.06
N SER A 98 -1.31 1.38 -12.65
CA SER A 98 -0.48 0.45 -13.44
C SER A 98 -1.14 0.07 -14.77
N TYR A 99 -2.47 0.17 -14.87
CA TYR A 99 -3.23 -0.10 -16.07
C TYR A 99 -3.82 1.18 -16.70
N ALA A 100 -3.30 2.37 -16.38
CA ALA A 100 -3.83 3.64 -16.88
C ALA A 100 -3.81 3.74 -18.42
N HIS A 101 -2.82 3.13 -19.08
CA HIS A 101 -2.72 3.12 -20.55
C HIS A 101 -3.64 2.11 -21.23
N ARG A 102 -4.02 1.04 -20.51
CA ARG A 102 -4.93 0.00 -21.00
C ARG A 102 -5.77 -0.51 -19.82
N PRO A 103 -6.92 0.14 -19.53
CA PRO A 103 -7.75 -0.23 -18.40
C PRO A 103 -8.20 -1.69 -18.49
N LEU A 104 -8.04 -2.42 -17.40
CA LEU A 104 -8.56 -3.78 -17.29
C LEU A 104 -10.07 -3.73 -17.10
N ARG A 105 -10.79 -4.55 -17.88
CA ARG A 105 -12.22 -4.78 -17.67
C ARG A 105 -12.40 -5.88 -16.64
N TYR A 106 -12.49 -5.49 -15.37
CA TYR A 106 -12.78 -6.41 -14.28
C TYR A 106 -13.95 -5.91 -13.43
N HIS A 107 -14.57 -6.84 -12.70
CA HIS A 107 -15.47 -6.55 -11.60
C HIS A 107 -15.10 -7.43 -10.41
N ILE A 108 -15.48 -6.96 -9.21
CA ILE A 108 -15.35 -7.74 -7.98
C ILE A 108 -16.71 -8.37 -7.74
N ASP A 109 -16.80 -9.68 -7.83
CA ASP A 109 -18.04 -10.43 -7.59
C ASP A 109 -18.22 -10.73 -6.10
N GLU A 110 -17.13 -10.95 -5.37
CA GLU A 110 -17.14 -11.23 -3.94
C GLU A 110 -16.14 -10.34 -3.19
N LYS A 111 -16.58 -9.81 -2.05
CA LYS A 111 -15.76 -9.05 -1.10
C LYS A 111 -16.14 -9.44 0.31
N HIS A 112 -15.19 -9.98 1.05
CA HIS A 112 -15.35 -10.37 2.44
C HIS A 112 -14.26 -9.75 3.30
N GLU A 113 -14.64 -9.28 4.49
CA GLU A 113 -13.69 -8.86 5.50
C GLU A 113 -13.35 -10.06 6.38
N LEU A 114 -12.06 -10.36 6.51
CA LEU A 114 -11.52 -11.47 7.28
C LEU A 114 -10.75 -10.94 8.49
N ALA A 115 -10.56 -11.81 9.48
CA ALA A 115 -9.66 -11.53 10.59
C ALA A 115 -8.21 -11.38 10.08
N PRO A 116 -7.50 -10.29 10.43
CA PRO A 116 -6.09 -10.15 10.10
C PRO A 116 -5.23 -11.26 10.74
N ILE A 117 -4.22 -11.72 10.02
CA ILE A 117 -3.24 -12.71 10.47
C ILE A 117 -2.01 -11.98 11.00
N ALA A 118 -1.70 -12.14 12.28
CA ALA A 118 -0.63 -11.40 12.95
C ALA A 118 0.78 -11.68 12.41
N ASP A 119 1.03 -12.91 11.96
CA ASP A 119 2.36 -13.34 11.51
C ASP A 119 2.50 -13.35 9.98
N GLU A 120 1.56 -12.76 9.24
CA GLU A 120 1.67 -12.65 7.78
C GLU A 120 2.62 -11.52 7.39
N ARG A 121 3.76 -11.88 6.77
CA ARG A 121 4.87 -10.94 6.53
C ARG A 121 5.03 -10.51 5.08
N ARG A 122 4.42 -11.20 4.12
CA ARG A 122 4.66 -11.01 2.69
C ARG A 122 3.37 -11.08 1.89
N PHE A 123 3.44 -10.54 0.67
CA PHE A 123 2.43 -10.76 -0.34
C PHE A 123 2.93 -11.83 -1.32
N GLU A 124 2.18 -12.92 -1.45
CA GLU A 124 2.61 -14.08 -2.22
C GLU A 124 1.75 -14.33 -3.46
N VAL A 125 2.40 -14.69 -4.58
CA VAL A 125 1.71 -15.17 -5.77
C VAL A 125 1.57 -16.68 -5.69
N ARG A 126 0.34 -17.17 -5.61
CA ARG A 126 -0.01 -18.59 -5.62
C ARG A 126 -0.35 -19.06 -7.04
N PHE A 127 -0.16 -20.35 -7.26
CA PHE A 127 -0.40 -21.05 -8.53
C PHE A 127 -1.48 -22.12 -8.36
#